data_AF-A0A242MNL0-F1
#
_entry.id   AF-A0A242MNL0-F1
#
_cell.length_a   1.000
_cell.length_b   1.000
_cell.length_c   1.000
_cell.angle_alpha   90.00
_cell.angle_beta   90.00
_cell.angle_gamma   90.00
#
_symmetry.space_group_name_H-M   'P 1'
#
loop_
_entity.id
_entity.type
_entity.pdbx_description
1 polymer ?
#
loop_
_entity_poly.entity_id
_entity_poly.type
_entity_poly.pdbx_seq_one_letter_code
_entity_poly.pdbx_strand_id
1 'polypeptide(L)'
;MFAAHVLLVEGDTEAAVFYGIGDRDAVGRLESQGLSIVPGGGKGGIPLAHAILTCLGIPTYVLFDGDSAFEVRANAAGKNQTAIDGERTKFSTENRRLLKYLGETEVDFPSEQVGDRVATLSDHLETYLESNWTEWVTSCAAIEAAAGVLLAKNQYAYRTATLEAQGAVPEMLKQILMKAGGA
;
A
#
# COMPACT_ATOMS: atom_id res chain seq x y z
N MET A 1 11.26 5.03 -20.02
CA MET A 1 10.05 4.56 -20.73
C MET A 1 8.86 5.03 -19.90
N PHE A 2 7.82 5.61 -20.48
CA PHE A 2 6.61 5.99 -19.72
C PHE A 2 5.81 4.72 -19.38
N ALA A 3 5.21 4.67 -18.19
CA ALA A 3 4.42 3.51 -17.75
C ALA A 3 3.17 3.32 -18.63
N ALA A 4 2.85 2.08 -18.98
CA ALA A 4 1.62 1.73 -19.68
C ALA A 4 0.43 1.65 -18.72
N HIS A 5 0.67 1.24 -17.47
CA HIS A 5 -0.28 1.24 -16.38
C HIS A 5 0.40 1.69 -15.08
N VAL A 6 -0.38 2.24 -14.14
CA VAL A 6 0.12 2.65 -12.82
C VAL A 6 -0.68 2.02 -11.69
N LEU A 7 0.04 1.49 -10.70
CA LEU A 7 -0.49 1.27 -9.35
C LEU A 7 -0.08 2.48 -8.49
N LEU A 8 -1.03 3.35 -8.15
CA LEU A 8 -0.81 4.50 -7.30
C LEU A 8 -1.06 4.12 -5.84
N VAL A 9 -0.04 4.20 -5.01
CA VAL A 9 -0.06 3.78 -3.60
C VAL A 9 0.17 4.96 -2.67
N GLU A 10 0.01 4.79 -1.35
CA GLU A 10 0.26 5.86 -0.40
C GLU A 10 1.75 6.22 -0.29
N GLY A 11 2.62 5.23 -0.06
CA GLY A 11 4.01 5.47 0.25
C GLY A 11 4.98 4.49 -0.38
N ASP A 12 6.24 4.64 0.00
CA ASP A 12 7.34 3.86 -0.55
C ASP A 12 7.34 2.41 -0.03
N THR A 13 6.72 2.14 1.12
CA THR A 13 6.59 0.76 1.64
C THR A 13 5.74 -0.08 0.69
N GLU A 14 4.57 0.40 0.29
CA GLU A 14 3.70 -0.30 -0.65
C GLU A 14 4.43 -0.50 -1.98
N ALA A 15 5.10 0.55 -2.48
CA ALA A 15 5.87 0.44 -3.71
C ALA A 15 6.94 -0.65 -3.63
N ALA A 16 7.73 -0.68 -2.55
CA ALA A 16 8.77 -1.67 -2.35
C ALA A 16 8.19 -3.10 -2.25
N VAL A 17 7.10 -3.30 -1.50
CA VAL A 17 6.45 -4.60 -1.37
C VAL A 17 5.91 -5.08 -2.71
N PHE A 18 5.16 -4.28 -3.45
CA PHE A 18 4.58 -4.71 -4.72
C PHE A 18 5.62 -4.98 -5.81
N TYR A 19 6.68 -4.18 -5.90
CA TYR A 19 7.81 -4.52 -6.78
C TYR A 19 8.48 -5.82 -6.33
N GLY A 20 8.63 -6.03 -5.02
CA GLY A 20 9.17 -7.25 -4.44
C GLY A 20 8.32 -8.48 -4.80
N ILE A 21 6.99 -8.37 -4.77
CA ILE A 21 6.07 -9.42 -5.21
C ILE A 21 6.28 -9.75 -6.69
N GLY A 22 6.37 -8.74 -7.54
CA GLY A 22 6.59 -8.93 -8.98
C GLY A 22 7.94 -9.58 -9.30
N ASP A 23 8.98 -9.23 -8.56
CA ASP A 23 10.33 -9.78 -8.74
C ASP A 23 10.44 -11.27 -8.39
N ARG A 24 9.51 -11.81 -7.58
CA ARG A 24 9.47 -13.25 -7.23
C ARG A 24 9.31 -14.13 -8.45
N ASP A 25 8.59 -13.62 -9.44
CA ASP A 25 8.34 -14.32 -10.69
C ASP A 25 9.51 -14.16 -11.68
N ALA A 26 9.97 -12.92 -11.85
CA ALA A 26 11.18 -12.56 -12.59
C ALA A 26 11.59 -11.14 -12.22
N VAL A 27 12.89 -10.90 -12.05
CA VAL A 27 13.41 -9.56 -11.75
C VAL A 27 12.97 -8.56 -12.82
N GLY A 28 12.32 -7.48 -12.39
CA GLY A 28 11.82 -6.44 -13.29
C GLY A 28 10.56 -6.83 -14.06
N ARG A 29 9.82 -7.86 -13.62
CA ARG A 29 8.63 -8.37 -14.34
C ARG A 29 7.59 -7.29 -14.56
N LEU A 30 7.22 -6.54 -13.52
CA LEU A 30 6.18 -5.51 -13.62
C LEU A 30 6.60 -4.40 -14.59
N GLU A 31 7.86 -3.98 -14.48
CA GLU A 31 8.46 -2.96 -15.33
C GLU A 31 8.48 -3.42 -16.80
N SER A 32 8.81 -4.70 -17.06
CA SER A 32 8.79 -5.29 -18.40
C SER A 32 7.38 -5.36 -19.00
N GLN A 33 6.35 -5.44 -18.15
CA GLN A 33 4.94 -5.41 -18.54
C GLN A 33 4.39 -3.97 -18.64
N GLY A 34 5.22 -2.97 -18.35
CA GLY A 34 4.82 -1.56 -18.37
C GLY A 34 3.99 -1.12 -17.18
N LEU A 35 3.92 -1.90 -16.10
CA LEU A 35 3.31 -1.50 -14.83
C LEU A 35 4.33 -0.78 -13.97
N SER A 36 4.02 0.45 -13.57
CA SER A 36 4.81 1.21 -12.61
C SER A 36 4.03 1.44 -11.31
N ILE A 37 4.66 1.17 -10.18
CA ILE A 37 4.10 1.46 -8.86
C ILE A 37 4.64 2.82 -8.42
N VAL A 38 3.73 3.76 -8.16
CA VAL A 38 4.03 5.18 -7.89
C VAL A 38 3.54 5.55 -6.50
N PRO A 39 4.41 6.01 -5.60
CA PRO A 39 3.99 6.53 -4.29
C PRO A 39 3.36 7.92 -4.44
N GLY A 40 2.21 8.11 -3.80
CA GLY A 40 1.43 9.35 -3.82
C GLY A 40 1.87 10.38 -2.76
N GLY A 41 2.72 9.99 -1.81
CA GLY A 41 3.11 10.87 -0.69
C GLY A 41 2.03 10.96 0.38
N GLY A 42 1.32 9.85 0.63
CA GLY A 42 0.16 9.72 1.51
C GLY A 42 -1.17 10.07 0.84
N LYS A 43 -2.28 9.82 1.55
CA LYS A 43 -3.66 10.03 1.03
C LYS A 43 -3.91 11.42 0.47
N GLY A 44 -3.30 12.45 1.05
CA GLY A 44 -3.45 13.83 0.57
C GLY A 44 -2.83 14.09 -0.81
N GLY A 45 -1.79 13.34 -1.19
CA GLY A 45 -1.11 13.50 -2.48
C GLY A 45 -1.66 12.62 -3.60
N ILE A 46 -2.34 11.52 -3.27
CA ILE A 46 -2.96 10.60 -4.24
C ILE A 46 -3.87 11.35 -5.24
N PRO A 47 -4.80 12.25 -4.84
CA PRO A 47 -5.67 12.93 -5.81
C PRO A 47 -4.92 13.74 -6.87
N LEU A 48 -3.81 14.41 -6.49
CA LEU A 48 -3.00 15.18 -7.42
C LEU A 48 -2.26 14.26 -8.40
N ALA A 49 -1.60 13.23 -7.88
CA ALA A 49 -0.89 12.25 -8.70
C ALA A 49 -1.84 11.54 -9.68
N HIS A 50 -2.99 11.08 -9.18
CA HIS A 50 -4.03 10.44 -9.97
C HIS A 50 -4.56 11.35 -11.08
N ALA A 51 -4.83 12.63 -10.77
CA ALA A 51 -5.29 13.60 -11.77
C ALA A 51 -4.25 13.81 -12.89
N ILE A 52 -2.96 13.95 -12.54
CA ILE A 52 -1.88 14.11 -13.51
C ILE A 52 -1.81 12.88 -14.43
N LEU A 53 -1.77 11.68 -13.87
CA LEU A 53 -1.70 10.43 -14.63
C LEU A 53 -2.92 10.25 -15.55
N THR A 54 -4.11 10.56 -15.04
CA THR A 54 -5.36 10.53 -15.82
C THR A 54 -5.33 11.54 -16.97
N CYS A 55 -4.85 12.76 -16.75
CA CYS A 55 -4.70 13.78 -17.79
C CYS A 55 -3.69 13.37 -18.88
N LEU A 56 -2.67 12.59 -18.52
CA LEU A 56 -1.72 12.01 -19.47
C LEU A 56 -2.28 10.77 -20.20
N GLY A 57 -3.50 10.34 -19.86
CA GLY A 57 -4.15 9.17 -20.46
C GLY A 57 -3.57 7.85 -19.95
N ILE A 58 -2.90 7.84 -18.80
CA ILE A 58 -2.31 6.63 -18.22
C ILE A 58 -3.34 5.95 -17.30
N PRO A 59 -3.76 4.71 -17.60
CA PRO A 59 -4.61 3.93 -16.71
C PRO A 59 -3.98 3.80 -15.32
N THR A 60 -4.73 4.18 -14.29
CA THR A 60 -4.24 4.24 -12.91
C THR A 60 -5.20 3.49 -11.99
N TYR A 61 -4.69 2.49 -11.29
CA TYR A 61 -5.39 1.79 -10.21
C TYR A 61 -4.84 2.29 -8.88
N VAL A 62 -5.71 2.53 -7.90
CA VAL A 62 -5.31 3.11 -6.61
C VAL A 62 -5.33 2.05 -5.51
N LEU A 63 -4.36 2.10 -4.61
CA LEU A 63 -4.39 1.38 -3.34
C LEU A 63 -4.15 2.38 -2.21
N PHE A 64 -4.98 2.31 -1.17
CA PHE A 64 -4.79 3.08 0.04
C PHE A 64 -5.26 2.32 1.28
N ASP A 65 -4.72 2.70 2.42
CA ASP A 65 -4.95 2.12 3.74
C ASP A 65 -6.29 2.57 4.32
N GLY A 66 -6.85 1.81 5.25
CA GLY A 66 -8.12 2.15 5.92
C GLY A 66 -7.90 2.88 7.24
N ASP A 67 -6.72 2.73 7.84
CA ASP A 67 -6.30 3.26 9.15
C ASP A 67 -7.24 2.90 10.31
N SER A 68 -8.04 1.83 10.22
CA SER A 68 -9.07 1.52 11.23
C SER A 68 -8.51 1.22 12.63
N ALA A 69 -7.27 0.73 12.75
CA ALA A 69 -6.67 0.39 14.04
C ALA A 69 -5.87 1.54 14.68
N PHE A 70 -6.06 2.78 14.23
CA PHE A 70 -5.36 3.96 14.76
C PHE A 70 -5.52 4.11 16.27
N GLU A 71 -6.70 3.80 16.81
CA GLU A 71 -7.01 3.95 18.23
C GLU A 71 -6.20 2.98 19.09
N VAL A 72 -6.01 1.74 18.62
CA VAL A 72 -5.17 0.75 19.32
C VAL A 72 -3.72 1.23 19.37
N ARG A 73 -3.18 1.71 18.23
CA ARG A 73 -1.82 2.26 18.16
C ARG A 73 -1.64 3.50 19.02
N ALA A 74 -2.62 4.40 19.01
CA ALA A 74 -2.58 5.64 19.78
C ALA A 74 -2.60 5.37 21.30
N ASN A 75 -3.42 4.42 21.74
CA ASN A 75 -3.45 3.96 23.13
C ASN A 75 -2.13 3.30 23.54
N ALA A 76 -1.57 2.42 22.71
CA ALA A 76 -0.27 1.80 22.97
C ALA A 76 0.87 2.83 23.05
N ALA A 77 0.77 3.92 22.29
CA ALA A 77 1.70 5.05 22.35
C ALA A 77 1.45 6.01 23.54
N GLY A 78 0.47 5.74 24.40
CA GLY A 78 0.15 6.57 25.56
C GLY A 78 -0.42 7.95 25.23
N LYS A 79 -1.07 8.10 24.05
CA LYS A 79 -1.70 9.36 23.66
C LYS A 79 -2.93 9.64 24.53
N ASN A 80 -3.21 10.92 24.76
CA ASN A 80 -4.42 11.34 25.46
C ASN A 80 -5.66 11.29 24.53
N GLN A 81 -6.85 11.33 25.13
CA GLN A 81 -8.11 11.25 24.38
C GLN A 81 -8.23 12.34 23.30
N THR A 82 -7.82 13.57 23.60
CA THR A 82 -7.86 14.68 22.63
C THR A 82 -7.02 14.40 21.37
N ALA A 83 -5.84 13.79 21.54
CA ALA A 83 -5.00 13.39 20.42
C ALA A 83 -5.61 12.23 19.62
N ILE A 84 -6.21 11.25 20.31
CA ILE A 84 -6.92 10.12 19.68
C ILE A 84 -8.12 10.62 18.85
N ASP A 85 -8.92 11.54 19.40
CA ASP A 85 -10.07 12.14 18.70
C ASP A 85 -9.63 12.97 17.48
N GLY A 86 -8.49 13.67 17.60
CA GLY A 86 -7.86 14.37 16.49
C GLY A 86 -7.43 13.44 15.36
N GLU A 87 -6.82 12.30 15.69
CA GLU A 87 -6.44 11.27 14.72
C GLU A 87 -7.65 10.62 14.05
N ARG A 88 -8.69 10.29 14.83
CA ARG A 88 -9.96 9.78 14.28
C ARG A 88 -10.52 10.73 13.23
N THR A 89 -10.58 12.02 13.58
CA THR A 89 -11.12 13.06 12.69
C THR A 89 -10.27 13.21 11.43
N LYS A 90 -8.94 13.19 11.58
CA LYS A 90 -8.01 13.27 10.46
C LYS A 90 -8.19 12.09 9.50
N PHE A 91 -8.07 10.86 9.98
CA PHE A 91 -8.14 9.66 9.14
C PHE A 91 -9.52 9.52 8.47
N SER A 92 -10.61 9.71 9.21
CA SER A 92 -11.97 9.71 8.64
C SER A 92 -12.14 10.77 7.54
N THR A 93 -11.61 11.98 7.76
CA THR A 93 -11.69 13.06 6.78
C THR A 93 -10.87 12.75 5.52
N GLU A 94 -9.65 12.23 5.67
CA GLU A 94 -8.78 11.86 4.54
C GLU A 94 -9.38 10.71 3.73
N ASN A 95 -9.88 9.66 4.40
CA ASN A 95 -10.55 8.51 3.77
C ASN A 95 -11.78 8.93 2.96
N ARG A 96 -12.71 9.68 3.57
CA ARG A 96 -13.91 10.14 2.89
C ARG A 96 -13.58 11.03 1.69
N ARG A 97 -12.61 11.93 1.82
CA ARG A 97 -12.18 12.81 0.72
C ARG A 97 -11.61 12.01 -0.45
N LEU A 98 -10.78 11.01 -0.17
CA LEU A 98 -10.17 10.19 -1.21
C LEU A 98 -11.22 9.32 -1.90
N LEU A 99 -12.09 8.64 -1.14
CA LEU A 99 -13.20 7.86 -1.67
C LEU A 99 -14.10 8.71 -2.57
N LYS A 100 -14.50 9.89 -2.08
CA LYS A 100 -15.29 10.84 -2.87
C LYS A 100 -14.60 11.25 -4.17
N TYR A 101 -13.31 11.54 -4.12
CA TYR A 101 -12.52 11.91 -5.30
C TYR A 101 -12.50 10.78 -6.34
N LEU A 102 -12.37 9.52 -5.89
CA LEU A 102 -12.35 8.34 -6.74
C LEU A 102 -13.75 7.92 -7.22
N GLY A 103 -14.81 8.56 -6.71
CA GLY A 103 -16.21 8.25 -7.03
C GLY A 103 -16.76 7.04 -6.28
N GLU A 104 -16.13 6.65 -5.17
CA GLU A 104 -16.54 5.56 -4.30
C GLU A 104 -17.52 6.02 -3.20
N THR A 105 -18.12 5.05 -2.49
CA THR A 105 -18.97 5.34 -1.34
C THR A 105 -18.14 5.88 -0.18
N GLU A 106 -18.48 7.07 0.31
CA GLU A 106 -17.80 7.70 1.45
C GLU A 106 -18.05 6.95 2.76
N VAL A 107 -16.99 6.39 3.33
CA VAL A 107 -16.97 5.76 4.66
C VAL A 107 -15.75 6.23 5.44
N ASP A 108 -15.87 6.28 6.77
CA ASP A 108 -14.81 6.76 7.66
C ASP A 108 -13.57 5.87 7.63
N PHE A 109 -13.79 4.55 7.64
CA PHE A 109 -12.76 3.52 7.69
C PHE A 109 -13.18 2.40 6.74
N PRO A 110 -12.74 2.43 5.46
CA PRO A 110 -13.12 1.41 4.50
C PRO A 110 -12.62 0.03 4.94
N SER A 111 -13.41 -1.00 4.70
CA SER A 111 -12.98 -2.37 4.91
C SER A 111 -11.97 -2.78 3.84
N GLU A 112 -11.30 -3.91 4.08
CA GLU A 112 -10.47 -4.52 3.06
C GLU A 112 -11.31 -4.96 1.84
N GLN A 113 -10.93 -4.53 0.64
CA GLN A 113 -11.58 -4.92 -0.61
C GLN A 113 -10.70 -4.63 -1.84
N VAL A 114 -10.95 -5.37 -2.92
CA VAL A 114 -10.39 -5.12 -4.26
C VAL A 114 -11.54 -4.73 -5.18
N GLY A 115 -11.67 -3.43 -5.44
CA GLY A 115 -12.66 -2.88 -6.37
C GLY A 115 -12.15 -2.82 -7.81
N ASP A 116 -12.94 -2.22 -8.69
CA ASP A 116 -12.58 -2.09 -10.11
C ASP A 116 -11.56 -0.98 -10.39
N ARG A 117 -11.53 0.07 -9.56
CA ARG A 117 -10.62 1.23 -9.73
C ARG A 117 -9.69 1.43 -8.54
N VAL A 118 -10.10 0.96 -7.38
CA VAL A 118 -9.38 1.14 -6.14
C VAL A 118 -9.49 -0.11 -5.28
N ALA A 119 -8.39 -0.44 -4.62
CA ALA A 119 -8.35 -1.38 -3.50
C ALA A 119 -8.13 -0.61 -2.20
N THR A 120 -8.72 -1.12 -1.12
CA THR A 120 -8.52 -0.59 0.22
C THR A 120 -8.05 -1.70 1.14
N LEU A 121 -7.09 -1.39 2.01
CA LEU A 121 -6.78 -2.22 3.17
C LEU A 121 -7.63 -1.76 4.35
N SER A 122 -7.91 -2.64 5.30
CA SER A 122 -8.70 -2.27 6.48
C SER A 122 -7.92 -1.37 7.44
N ASP A 123 -6.62 -1.58 7.53
CA ASP A 123 -5.69 -0.80 8.34
C ASP A 123 -4.49 -0.40 7.48
N HIS A 124 -3.25 -0.76 7.83
CA HIS A 124 -2.07 -0.50 7.01
C HIS A 124 -1.55 -1.79 6.36
N LEU A 125 -0.75 -1.66 5.30
CA LEU A 125 -0.18 -2.80 4.57
C LEU A 125 0.64 -3.74 5.47
N GLU A 126 1.45 -3.20 6.38
CA GLU A 126 2.28 -4.03 7.26
C GLU A 126 1.41 -4.92 8.17
N THR A 127 0.34 -4.37 8.75
CA THR A 127 -0.59 -5.15 9.59
C THR A 127 -1.30 -6.25 8.79
N TYR A 128 -1.64 -5.97 7.52
CA TYR A 128 -2.18 -6.99 6.62
C TYR A 128 -1.17 -8.11 6.37
N LEU A 129 0.08 -7.77 6.04
CA LEU A 129 1.15 -8.73 5.75
C LEU A 129 1.52 -9.56 6.98
N GLU A 130 1.63 -8.94 8.15
CA GLU A 130 1.89 -9.62 9.42
C GLU A 130 0.82 -10.68 9.73
N SER A 131 -0.43 -10.39 9.41
CA SER A 131 -1.57 -11.28 9.67
C SER A 131 -1.73 -12.38 8.61
N ASN A 132 -1.32 -12.13 7.36
CA ASN A 132 -1.64 -13.00 6.23
C ASN A 132 -0.42 -13.65 5.56
N TRP A 133 0.81 -13.29 5.95
CA TRP A 133 2.04 -13.81 5.34
C TRP A 133 3.17 -13.96 6.37
N THR A 134 3.13 -15.03 7.17
CA THR A 134 4.11 -15.28 8.23
C THR A 134 5.54 -15.41 7.72
N GLU A 135 5.73 -15.97 6.53
CA GLU A 135 7.05 -16.08 5.89
C GLU A 135 7.62 -14.71 5.50
N TRP A 136 6.78 -13.73 5.21
CA TRP A 136 7.21 -12.36 4.98
C TRP A 136 7.75 -11.73 6.26
N VAL A 137 7.07 -11.91 7.39
CA VAL A 137 7.57 -11.46 8.71
C VAL A 137 8.91 -12.09 9.04
N THR A 138 9.06 -13.39 8.74
CA THR A 138 10.30 -14.13 8.94
C THR A 138 11.43 -13.58 8.07
N SER A 139 11.15 -13.24 6.81
CA SER A 139 12.13 -12.65 5.91
C SER A 139 12.52 -11.22 6.33
N CYS A 140 11.55 -10.40 6.75
CA CYS A 140 11.82 -9.09 7.32
C CYS A 140 12.81 -9.17 8.48
N ALA A 141 12.57 -10.05 9.46
CA ALA A 141 13.48 -10.26 10.58
C ALA A 141 14.88 -10.74 10.16
N ALA A 142 14.96 -11.62 9.15
CA ALA A 142 16.23 -12.10 8.62
C ALA A 142 17.04 -10.97 7.94
N ILE A 143 16.39 -10.11 7.16
CA ILE A 143 17.01 -8.96 6.51
C ILE A 143 17.51 -7.94 7.54
N GLU A 144 16.72 -7.63 8.57
CA GLU A 144 17.15 -6.73 9.65
C GLU A 144 18.38 -7.28 10.39
N ALA A 145 18.38 -8.58 10.70
CA ALA A 145 19.50 -9.24 11.36
C ALA A 145 20.77 -9.27 10.50
N ALA A 146 20.63 -9.51 9.19
CA ALA A 146 21.76 -9.61 8.27
C ALA A 146 22.36 -8.24 7.91
N ALA A 147 21.52 -7.23 7.68
CA ALA A 147 21.96 -5.90 7.27
C ALA A 147 22.23 -4.95 8.46
N GLY A 148 21.80 -5.30 9.67
CA GLY A 148 21.93 -4.43 10.85
C GLY A 148 21.09 -3.15 10.73
N VAL A 149 19.99 -3.20 10.00
CA VAL A 149 19.07 -2.08 9.77
C VAL A 149 17.71 -2.37 10.39
N LEU A 150 16.92 -1.31 10.60
CA LEU A 150 15.49 -1.42 10.87
C LEU A 150 14.73 -1.14 9.57
N LEU A 151 13.86 -2.06 9.14
CA LEU A 151 13.05 -1.93 7.92
C LEU A 151 12.17 -0.70 7.95
N ALA A 152 11.59 -0.39 9.12
CA ALA A 152 10.83 0.84 9.35
C ALA A 152 11.62 2.13 9.07
N LYS A 153 12.97 2.06 8.99
CA LYS A 153 13.87 3.17 8.63
C LYS A 153 14.50 3.01 7.25
N ASN A 154 14.25 1.91 6.56
CA ASN A 154 14.80 1.61 5.25
C ASN A 154 13.74 0.91 4.38
N GLN A 155 12.84 1.71 3.82
CA GLN A 155 11.70 1.19 3.05
C GLN A 155 12.12 0.35 1.83
N TYR A 156 13.29 0.63 1.23
CA TYR A 156 13.82 -0.16 0.12
C TYR A 156 14.15 -1.61 0.52
N ALA A 157 14.46 -1.86 1.79
CA ALA A 157 14.73 -3.21 2.27
C ALA A 157 13.46 -4.10 2.25
N TYR A 158 12.25 -3.51 2.21
CA TYR A 158 11.02 -4.28 2.02
C TYR A 158 10.96 -4.98 0.67
N ARG A 159 11.55 -4.41 -0.40
CA ARG A 159 11.57 -5.07 -1.72
C ARG A 159 12.34 -6.39 -1.65
N THR A 160 13.53 -6.35 -1.03
CA THR A 160 14.35 -7.55 -0.82
C THR A 160 13.68 -8.54 0.11
N ALA A 161 13.15 -8.09 1.25
CA ALA A 161 12.43 -8.97 2.18
C ALA A 161 11.23 -9.65 1.50
N THR A 162 10.48 -8.92 0.67
CA THR A 162 9.34 -9.47 -0.04
C THR A 162 9.74 -10.44 -1.16
N LEU A 163 10.87 -10.17 -1.82
CA LEU A 163 11.45 -11.07 -2.81
C LEU A 163 11.92 -12.39 -2.16
N GLU A 164 12.58 -12.31 -1.00
CA GLU A 164 13.15 -13.46 -0.30
C GLU A 164 12.14 -14.24 0.56
N ALA A 165 10.99 -13.62 0.88
CA ALA A 165 9.91 -14.25 1.62
C ALA A 165 9.55 -15.61 1.00
N GLN A 166 9.34 -16.63 1.82
CA GLN A 166 8.88 -17.92 1.32
C GLN A 166 7.34 -17.93 1.27
N GLY A 167 6.75 -19.07 0.91
CA GLY A 167 5.30 -19.22 0.89
C GLY A 167 4.60 -18.51 -0.27
N ALA A 168 3.27 -18.60 -0.23
CA ALA A 168 2.42 -18.02 -1.26
C ALA A 168 2.12 -16.55 -0.92
N VAL A 169 2.26 -15.68 -1.92
CA VAL A 169 1.82 -14.28 -1.82
C VAL A 169 0.31 -14.25 -1.53
N PRO A 170 -0.17 -13.43 -0.58
CA PRO A 170 -1.59 -13.26 -0.31
C PRO A 170 -2.39 -12.93 -1.57
N GLU A 171 -3.54 -13.59 -1.73
CA GLU A 171 -4.32 -13.53 -2.96
C GLU A 171 -4.80 -12.11 -3.29
N MET A 172 -5.15 -11.31 -2.27
CA MET A 172 -5.55 -9.92 -2.45
C MET A 172 -4.46 -9.10 -3.15
N LEU A 173 -3.18 -9.25 -2.76
CA LEU A 173 -2.08 -8.50 -3.35
C LEU A 173 -1.84 -8.91 -4.81
N LYS A 174 -2.04 -10.18 -5.15
CA LYS A 174 -2.03 -10.63 -6.55
C LYS A 174 -3.16 -10.02 -7.35
N GLN A 175 -4.37 -9.96 -6.79
CA GLN A 175 -5.52 -9.33 -7.44
C GLN A 175 -5.32 -7.84 -7.70
N ILE A 176 -4.71 -7.12 -6.74
CA ILE A 176 -4.32 -5.72 -6.92
C ILE A 176 -3.34 -5.56 -8.09
N LEU A 177 -2.30 -6.40 -8.17
CA LEU A 177 -1.37 -6.36 -9.29
C LEU A 177 -2.03 -6.69 -10.64
N MET A 178 -2.94 -7.66 -10.67
CA MET A 178 -3.70 -8.00 -11.89
C MET A 178 -4.56 -6.81 -12.35
N LYS A 179 -5.35 -6.22 -11.44
CA LYS A 179 -6.17 -5.04 -11.74
C LYS A 179 -5.33 -3.86 -12.20
N ALA A 180 -4.21 -3.60 -11.51
CA ALA A 180 -3.30 -2.53 -11.89
C ALA A 180 -2.62 -2.77 -13.25
N GLY A 181 -2.38 -4.03 -13.61
CA GLY A 181 -1.86 -4.42 -14.93
C GLY A 181 -2.87 -4.36 -16.09
N GLY A 182 -4.14 -3.99 -15.82
CA GLY A 182 -5.19 -3.89 -16.82
C GLY A 182 -5.89 -5.22 -17.18
N ALA A 183 -5.81 -6.23 -16.29
CA ALA A 183 -6.47 -7.53 -16.45
C ALA A 183 -7.85 -7.61 -15.78
#